data_AF-A0A8J8FIZ5-F1
#
_entry.id   AF-A0A8J8FIZ5-F1
#
_cell.length_a   1.000
_cell.length_b   1.000
_cell.length_c   1.000
_cell.angle_alpha   90.00
_cell.angle_beta   90.00
_cell.angle_gamma   90.00
#
_symmetry.space_group_name_H-M   'P 1'
#
loop_
_entity.id
_entity.type
_entity.pdbx_description
1 polymer ?
#
loop_
_entity_poly.entity_id
_entity_poly.type
_entity_poly.pdbx_seq_one_letter_code
_entity_poly.pdbx_strand_id
1 'polypeptide(L)'
;MKVIEAILNQLSAAVWGPVMLAFLLGVGIFLTLGLKVFTWRYTAKSFVMLWKDGSTDQAGDISPFQALMTSLSATIGTGNIAGVATAIALGGPGAVFWMWLTALFGMATKYAEAVLAVKYREQDEQGQYVGGPMYYIKNGLGDKWRWLAVIFAILGALAAFGIGNMVQANSVADAVATKFDIPTWQTGILMTILAGAVILGGIGRIAAVASKLVPFMAVAYISGALFVIVSYLDQVPNALFLIVSSAFTETAATGGFAGAAVWVAIRFGVA
;
A
#
# COMPACT_ATOMS: atom_id res chain seq x y z
N MET A 1 -22.94 -19.78 -2.91
CA MET A 1 -21.66 -19.47 -2.23
C MET A 1 -20.48 -20.13 -2.94
N LYS A 2 -20.38 -21.47 -2.97
CA LYS A 2 -19.25 -22.21 -3.62
C LYS A 2 -18.95 -21.86 -5.08
N VAL A 3 -19.98 -21.62 -5.91
CA VAL A 3 -19.79 -21.21 -7.33
C VAL A 3 -19.20 -19.80 -7.43
N ILE A 4 -19.66 -18.87 -6.59
CA ILE A 4 -19.13 -17.51 -6.53
C ILE A 4 -17.69 -17.54 -6.02
N GLU A 5 -17.41 -18.31 -4.96
CA GLU A 5 -16.04 -18.51 -4.45
C GLU A 5 -15.12 -19.11 -5.53
N ALA A 6 -15.57 -20.10 -6.30
CA ALA A 6 -14.79 -20.70 -7.37
C ALA A 6 -14.46 -19.67 -8.47
N ILE A 7 -15.44 -18.87 -8.89
CA ILE A 7 -15.26 -17.80 -9.89
C ILE A 7 -14.30 -16.72 -9.36
N LEU A 8 -14.48 -16.27 -8.10
CA LEU A 8 -13.60 -15.29 -7.46
C LEU A 8 -12.17 -15.81 -7.31
N ASN A 9 -11.99 -17.09 -6.99
CA ASN A 9 -10.67 -17.71 -6.88
C ASN A 9 -9.98 -17.82 -8.25
N GLN A 10 -10.71 -18.18 -9.31
CA GLN A 10 -10.16 -18.21 -10.68
C GLN A 10 -9.79 -16.81 -11.17
N LEU A 11 -10.65 -15.81 -10.94
CA LEU A 11 -10.35 -14.41 -11.25
C LEU A 11 -9.17 -13.91 -10.45
N SER A 12 -9.10 -14.20 -9.15
CA SER A 12 -7.96 -13.85 -8.31
C SER A 12 -6.67 -14.50 -8.81
N ALA A 13 -6.71 -15.77 -9.25
CA ALA A 13 -5.55 -16.46 -9.78
C ALA A 13 -5.09 -15.89 -11.13
N ALA A 14 -6.03 -15.47 -11.98
CA ALA A 14 -5.72 -14.83 -13.25
C ALA A 14 -5.17 -13.40 -13.08
N VAL A 15 -5.83 -12.58 -12.25
CA VAL A 15 -5.46 -11.17 -12.01
C VAL A 15 -4.18 -11.07 -11.20
N TRP A 16 -4.02 -11.87 -10.15
CA TRP A 16 -2.77 -11.90 -9.37
C TRP A 16 -1.77 -12.90 -9.93
N GLY A 17 -1.97 -13.40 -11.16
CA GLY A 17 -1.09 -14.38 -11.78
C GLY A 17 0.31 -13.83 -12.06
N PRO A 18 1.26 -14.70 -12.42
CA PRO A 18 2.65 -14.31 -12.70
C PRO A 18 2.79 -13.20 -13.74
N VAL A 19 1.88 -13.15 -14.71
CA VAL A 19 1.86 -12.13 -15.78
C VAL A 19 1.62 -10.73 -15.21
N MET A 20 0.61 -10.55 -14.35
CA MET A 20 0.33 -9.23 -13.75
C MET A 20 1.46 -8.77 -12.85
N LEU A 21 2.03 -9.68 -12.06
CA LEU A 21 3.17 -9.37 -11.19
C LEU A 21 4.42 -9.01 -11.99
N ALA A 22 4.67 -9.70 -13.10
CA ALA A 22 5.73 -9.35 -14.04
C ALA A 22 5.50 -7.98 -14.69
N PHE A 23 4.25 -7.63 -15.03
CA PHE A 23 3.90 -6.30 -15.51
C PHE A 23 4.11 -5.22 -14.43
N LEU A 24 3.64 -5.45 -13.20
CA LEU A 24 3.79 -4.48 -12.10
C LEU A 24 5.26 -4.20 -11.79
N LEU A 25 6.06 -5.25 -11.62
CA LEU A 25 7.49 -5.11 -11.38
C LEU A 25 8.22 -4.55 -12.61
N GLY A 26 7.86 -5.01 -13.81
CA GLY A 26 8.43 -4.57 -15.08
C GLY A 26 8.20 -3.08 -15.35
N VAL A 27 6.99 -2.57 -15.07
CA VAL A 27 6.68 -1.13 -15.14
C VAL A 27 7.48 -0.36 -14.09
N GLY A 28 7.60 -0.88 -12.86
CA GLY A 28 8.43 -0.27 -11.82
C GLY A 28 9.91 -0.15 -12.25
N ILE A 29 10.48 -1.21 -12.84
CA ILE A 29 11.84 -1.21 -13.38
C ILE A 29 11.95 -0.22 -14.55
N PHE A 30 11.03 -0.29 -15.51
CA PHE A 30 11.00 0.61 -16.66
C PHE A 30 10.95 2.09 -16.25
N LEU A 31 10.06 2.45 -15.31
CA LEU A 31 9.97 3.80 -14.79
C LEU A 31 11.19 4.20 -13.97
N THR A 32 11.75 3.30 -13.18
CA THR A 32 12.98 3.56 -12.41
C THR A 32 14.13 3.92 -13.34
N LEU A 33 14.33 3.15 -14.41
CA LEU A 33 15.37 3.41 -15.41
C LEU A 33 15.06 4.65 -16.26
N GLY A 34 13.82 4.82 -16.70
CA GLY A 34 13.37 5.98 -17.49
C GLY A 34 13.50 7.30 -16.73
N LEU A 35 13.23 7.28 -15.42
CA LEU A 35 13.46 8.41 -14.51
C LEU A 35 14.93 8.55 -14.08
N LYS A 36 15.85 7.75 -14.64
CA LYS A 36 17.29 7.77 -14.31
C LYS A 36 17.56 7.62 -12.81
N VAL A 37 16.79 6.74 -12.16
CA VAL A 37 16.90 6.43 -10.73
C VAL A 37 16.62 7.66 -9.85
N PHE A 38 15.77 8.58 -10.33
CA PHE A 38 15.42 9.82 -9.63
C PHE A 38 14.86 9.56 -8.24
N THR A 39 13.95 8.60 -8.09
CA THR A 39 13.33 8.28 -6.80
C THR A 39 14.37 7.93 -5.76
N TRP A 40 15.26 6.97 -6.03
CA TRP A 40 16.27 6.55 -5.04
C TRP A 40 17.27 7.65 -4.70
N ARG A 41 17.61 8.52 -5.65
CA ARG A 41 18.55 9.63 -5.44
C ARG A 41 17.97 10.78 -4.61
N TYR A 42 16.66 11.02 -4.75
CA TYR A 42 16.02 12.20 -4.16
C TYR A 42 15.17 11.89 -2.92
N THR A 43 14.89 10.62 -2.59
CA THR A 43 14.11 10.23 -1.40
C THR A 43 14.52 10.98 -0.13
N ALA A 44 15.83 11.05 0.18
CA ALA A 44 16.31 11.76 1.37
C ALA A 44 16.01 13.27 1.32
N LYS A 45 16.13 13.90 0.15
CA LYS A 45 15.78 15.32 -0.04
C LYS A 45 14.28 15.54 0.08
N SER A 46 13.46 14.60 -0.40
CA SER A 46 12.00 14.64 -0.28
C SER A 46 11.56 14.71 1.18
N PHE A 47 12.21 13.94 2.06
CA PHE A 47 11.92 13.98 3.50
C PHE A 47 12.15 15.37 4.08
N VAL A 48 13.27 16.01 3.76
CA VAL A 48 13.56 17.39 4.21
C VAL A 48 12.51 18.38 3.70
N MET A 49 11.99 18.19 2.49
CA MET A 49 10.94 19.04 1.93
C MET A 49 9.60 18.94 2.67
N LEU A 50 9.32 17.84 3.37
CA LEU A 50 8.08 17.68 4.16
C LEU A 50 8.01 18.63 5.36
N TRP A 51 9.17 18.98 5.93
CA TRP A 51 9.28 19.87 7.10
C TRP A 51 9.59 21.32 6.74
N LYS A 52 9.88 21.61 5.47
CA LYS A 52 10.00 22.98 4.99
C LYS A 52 8.61 23.51 4.69
N ASP A 53 7.94 24.02 5.72
CA ASP A 53 6.70 24.76 5.57
C ASP A 53 6.89 26.00 4.67
N GLY A 54 5.96 26.20 3.73
CA GLY A 54 5.44 27.55 3.48
C GLY A 54 5.97 28.38 2.30
N SER A 55 6.57 27.81 1.24
CA SER A 55 6.97 28.64 0.08
C SER A 55 6.70 28.03 -1.30
N THR A 56 5.54 27.39 -1.46
CA THR A 56 4.98 27.23 -2.80
C THR A 56 3.58 27.80 -2.78
N ASP A 57 3.39 28.92 -3.49
CA ASP A 57 2.12 29.57 -3.85
C ASP A 57 1.13 28.65 -4.60
N GLN A 58 1.29 27.33 -4.51
CA GLN A 58 0.45 26.37 -5.20
C GLN A 58 -0.73 25.97 -4.32
N ALA A 59 -1.93 26.33 -4.79
CA ALA A 59 -3.19 25.93 -4.19
C ALA A 59 -3.29 24.39 -4.07
N GLY A 60 -3.61 23.94 -2.86
CA GLY A 60 -3.89 22.54 -2.52
C GLY A 60 -4.68 22.50 -1.21
N ASP A 61 -5.53 21.48 -1.06
CA ASP A 61 -6.50 21.43 0.04
C ASP A 61 -5.87 21.11 1.40
N ILE A 62 -4.67 20.51 1.40
CA ILE A 62 -3.93 20.08 2.60
C ILE A 62 -2.42 20.26 2.41
N SER A 63 -1.68 20.39 3.52
CA SER A 63 -0.21 20.52 3.48
C SER A 63 0.48 19.24 2.94
N PRO A 64 1.73 19.34 2.41
CA PRO A 64 2.48 18.16 1.95
C PRO A 64 2.65 17.08 3.03
N PHE A 65 2.90 17.49 4.28
CA PHE A 65 2.96 16.56 5.41
C PHE A 65 1.62 15.86 5.63
N GLN A 66 0.51 16.60 5.66
CA GLN A 66 -0.83 16.03 5.79
C GLN A 66 -1.19 15.09 4.63
N ALA A 67 -0.81 15.42 3.39
CA ALA A 67 -1.00 14.55 2.24
C ALA A 67 -0.23 13.24 2.38
N LEU A 68 1.03 13.31 2.82
CA LEU A 68 1.83 12.12 3.11
C LEU A 68 1.19 11.27 4.22
N MET A 69 0.81 11.89 5.34
CA MET A 69 0.22 11.16 6.48
C MET A 69 -1.13 10.53 6.09
N THR A 70 -1.93 11.22 5.29
CA THR A 70 -3.19 10.67 4.74
C THR A 70 -2.90 9.47 3.84
N SER A 71 -1.95 9.59 2.91
CA SER A 71 -1.54 8.47 2.06
C SER A 71 -0.98 7.30 2.87
N LEU A 72 -0.17 7.56 3.90
CA LEU A 72 0.39 6.53 4.77
C LEU A 72 -0.67 5.85 5.64
N SER A 73 -1.71 6.57 6.08
CA SER A 73 -2.82 5.96 6.82
C SER A 73 -3.57 4.92 6.00
N ALA A 74 -3.63 5.09 4.68
CA ALA A 74 -4.28 4.15 3.78
C ALA A 74 -3.40 2.95 3.42
N THR A 75 -2.06 3.10 3.47
CA THR A 75 -1.12 2.03 3.09
C THR A 75 -0.59 1.24 4.26
N ILE A 76 -0.54 1.81 5.46
CA ILE A 76 -0.16 1.09 6.67
C ILE A 76 -1.43 0.49 7.27
N GLY A 77 -1.54 -0.83 7.21
CA GLY A 77 -2.69 -1.53 7.75
C GLY A 77 -2.38 -2.97 8.14
N THR A 78 -3.42 -3.79 8.20
CA THR A 78 -3.31 -5.21 8.55
C THR A 78 -2.41 -5.98 7.57
N GLY A 79 -2.30 -5.52 6.32
CA GLY A 79 -1.38 -6.07 5.32
C GLY A 79 0.09 -6.04 5.76
N ASN A 80 0.54 -5.00 6.44
CA ASN A 80 1.93 -4.91 6.92
C ASN A 80 2.24 -5.92 8.03
N ILE A 81 1.21 -6.38 8.76
CA ILE A 81 1.37 -7.32 9.88
C ILE A 81 1.05 -8.74 9.40
N ALA A 82 -0.21 -8.98 9.06
CA ALA A 82 -0.71 -10.29 8.66
C ALA A 82 -0.24 -10.68 7.24
N GLY A 83 -0.13 -9.71 6.32
CA GLY A 83 0.34 -9.97 4.95
C GLY A 83 1.82 -10.37 4.91
N VAL A 84 2.69 -9.67 5.64
CA VAL A 84 4.11 -10.05 5.78
C VAL A 84 4.24 -11.42 6.46
N ALA A 85 3.50 -11.67 7.55
CA ALA A 85 3.52 -12.96 8.22
C ALA A 85 3.05 -14.10 7.29
N THR A 86 1.98 -13.87 6.52
CA THR A 86 1.48 -14.82 5.53
C THR A 86 2.50 -15.04 4.41
N ALA A 87 3.19 -13.98 3.97
CA ALA A 87 4.22 -14.08 2.95
C ALA A 87 5.40 -14.94 3.40
N ILE A 88 5.85 -14.79 4.65
CA ILE A 88 6.89 -15.63 5.24
C ILE A 88 6.39 -17.07 5.43
N ALA A 89 5.15 -17.26 5.89
CA ALA A 89 4.59 -18.59 6.13
C ALA A 89 4.42 -19.40 4.83
N LEU A 90 3.99 -18.75 3.74
CA LEU A 90 3.73 -19.41 2.46
C LEU A 90 4.95 -19.41 1.52
N GLY A 91 5.73 -18.33 1.50
CA GLY A 91 6.87 -18.13 0.60
C GLY A 91 8.23 -18.34 1.24
N GLY A 92 8.28 -18.59 2.55
CA GLY A 92 9.51 -18.68 3.32
C GLY A 92 10.18 -17.32 3.59
N PRO A 93 11.31 -17.31 4.32
CA PRO A 93 12.01 -16.07 4.70
C PRO A 93 12.49 -15.24 3.49
N GLY A 94 12.74 -15.88 2.35
CA GLY A 94 13.16 -15.23 1.11
C GLY A 94 12.11 -14.29 0.51
N ALA A 95 10.83 -14.43 0.87
CA ALA A 95 9.78 -13.53 0.44
C ALA A 95 10.07 -12.07 0.85
N VAL A 96 10.68 -11.85 2.02
CA VAL A 96 11.01 -10.52 2.54
C VAL A 96 11.97 -9.77 1.61
N PHE A 97 12.97 -10.47 1.04
CA PHE A 97 13.91 -9.89 0.09
C PHE A 97 13.20 -9.37 -1.17
N TRP A 98 12.26 -10.15 -1.70
CA TRP A 98 11.48 -9.76 -2.87
C TRP A 98 10.46 -8.66 -2.56
N MET A 99 9.91 -8.62 -1.34
CA MET A 99 9.11 -7.47 -0.86
C MET A 99 9.93 -6.18 -0.83
N TRP A 100 11.21 -6.24 -0.44
CA TRP A 100 12.09 -5.06 -0.51
C TRP A 100 12.38 -4.61 -1.94
N LEU A 101 12.67 -5.55 -2.85
CA LEU A 101 12.89 -5.22 -4.27
C LEU A 101 11.64 -4.62 -4.93
N THR A 102 10.47 -5.18 -4.65
CA THR A 102 9.20 -4.65 -5.17
C THR A 102 8.89 -3.27 -4.64
N ALA A 103 9.14 -3.00 -3.36
CA ALA A 103 9.03 -1.66 -2.79
C ALA A 103 10.02 -0.68 -3.47
N LEU A 104 11.26 -1.11 -3.68
CA LEU A 104 12.32 -0.29 -4.28
C LEU A 104 11.95 0.18 -5.70
N PHE A 105 11.48 -0.73 -6.56
CA PHE A 105 11.03 -0.40 -7.91
C PHE A 105 9.64 0.24 -7.93
N GLY A 106 8.78 -0.11 -6.96
CA GLY A 106 7.45 0.46 -6.79
C GLY A 106 7.45 1.96 -6.45
N MET A 107 8.53 2.46 -5.82
CA MET A 107 8.70 3.90 -5.59
C MET A 107 8.59 4.73 -6.88
N ALA A 108 9.14 4.24 -8.00
CA ALA A 108 9.07 4.94 -9.29
C ALA A 108 7.64 4.97 -9.84
N THR A 109 6.91 3.87 -9.72
CA THR A 109 5.48 3.79 -10.10
C THR A 109 4.65 4.77 -9.27
N LYS A 110 4.78 4.75 -7.94
CA LYS A 110 4.04 5.66 -7.06
C LYS A 110 4.39 7.13 -7.30
N TYR A 111 5.65 7.43 -7.58
CA TYR A 111 6.06 8.78 -7.97
C TYR A 111 5.38 9.22 -9.27
N ALA A 112 5.38 8.38 -10.31
CA ALA A 112 4.73 8.69 -11.58
C ALA A 112 3.21 8.91 -11.39
N GLU A 113 2.54 8.06 -10.61
CA GLU A 113 1.13 8.20 -10.27
C GLU A 113 0.84 9.55 -9.60
N ALA A 114 1.66 9.94 -8.60
CA ALA A 114 1.49 11.21 -7.89
C ALA A 114 1.71 12.42 -8.81
N VAL A 115 2.75 12.41 -9.65
CA VAL A 115 3.04 13.49 -10.60
C VAL A 115 1.91 13.64 -11.61
N LEU A 116 1.41 12.53 -12.16
CA LEU A 116 0.29 12.56 -13.10
C LEU A 116 -1.00 13.04 -12.43
N ALA A 117 -1.25 12.61 -11.19
CA ALA A 117 -2.42 13.05 -10.42
C ALA A 117 -2.41 14.56 -10.18
N VAL A 118 -1.25 15.16 -9.87
CA VAL A 118 -1.13 16.61 -9.69
C VAL A 118 -1.24 17.35 -11.02
N LYS A 119 -0.65 16.82 -12.10
CA LYS A 119 -0.65 17.46 -13.42
C LYS A 119 -2.04 17.50 -14.07
N TYR A 120 -2.86 16.47 -13.84
CA TYR A 120 -4.15 16.29 -14.51
C TYR A 120 -5.36 16.40 -13.56
N ARG A 121 -5.17 16.94 -12.34
CA ARG A 121 -6.25 17.19 -11.39
C ARG A 121 -7.27 18.22 -11.91
N GLU A 122 -8.51 18.07 -11.50
CA GLU A 122 -9.59 19.03 -11.72
C GLU A 122 -10.04 19.62 -10.38
N GLN A 123 -10.85 20.67 -10.42
CA GLN A 123 -11.60 21.12 -9.25
C GLN A 123 -13.04 20.61 -9.35
N ASP A 124 -13.57 20.11 -8.26
CA ASP A 124 -14.98 19.73 -8.17
C ASP A 124 -15.89 20.94 -7.95
N GLU A 125 -17.20 20.70 -7.88
CA GLU A 125 -18.22 21.74 -7.64
C GLU A 125 -18.07 22.45 -6.28
N GLN A 126 -17.31 21.86 -5.35
CA GLN A 126 -17.03 22.39 -4.01
C GLN A 126 -15.67 23.12 -3.97
N GLY A 127 -15.01 23.26 -5.13
CA GLY A 127 -13.70 23.90 -5.28
C GLY A 127 -12.53 23.07 -4.76
N GLN A 128 -12.75 21.80 -4.41
CA GLN A 128 -11.70 20.88 -3.93
C GLN A 128 -10.96 20.25 -5.10
N TYR A 129 -9.67 19.96 -4.93
CA TYR A 129 -8.90 19.28 -5.96
C TYR A 129 -9.20 17.78 -5.98
N VAL A 130 -9.64 17.31 -7.14
CA VAL A 130 -9.88 15.89 -7.43
C VAL A 130 -8.88 15.38 -8.46
N GLY A 131 -8.20 14.29 -8.15
CA GLY A 131 -7.13 13.75 -8.96
C GLY A 131 -6.98 12.24 -8.78
N GLY A 132 -6.11 11.64 -9.59
CA GLY A 132 -5.84 10.21 -9.58
C GLY A 132 -5.97 9.56 -10.95
N PRO A 133 -5.95 8.22 -11.00
CA PRO A 133 -5.83 7.50 -12.27
C PRO A 133 -6.96 7.71 -13.26
N MET A 134 -8.20 7.74 -12.78
CA MET A 134 -9.36 8.11 -13.57
C MET A 134 -9.20 9.50 -14.23
N TYR A 135 -8.62 10.47 -13.53
CA TYR A 135 -8.43 11.83 -14.07
C TYR A 135 -7.27 11.92 -15.06
N TYR A 136 -6.11 11.33 -14.77
CA TYR A 136 -5.01 11.37 -15.74
C TYR A 136 -5.27 10.49 -16.98
N ILE A 137 -6.15 9.48 -16.89
CA ILE A 137 -6.61 8.75 -18.07
C ILE A 137 -7.56 9.62 -18.89
N LYS A 138 -8.58 10.22 -18.25
CA LYS A 138 -9.55 11.11 -18.90
C LYS A 138 -8.89 12.31 -19.56
N ASN A 139 -7.98 12.98 -18.84
CA ASN A 139 -7.41 14.28 -19.24
C ASN A 139 -6.05 14.17 -19.93
N GLY A 140 -5.32 13.06 -19.74
CA GLY A 140 -3.97 12.88 -20.28
C GLY A 140 -3.90 11.98 -21.52
N LEU A 141 -4.72 10.93 -21.61
CA LEU A 141 -4.72 10.00 -22.76
C LEU A 141 -5.73 10.40 -23.85
N GLY A 142 -6.62 11.35 -23.55
CA GLY A 142 -7.63 11.88 -24.47
C GLY A 142 -8.92 11.07 -24.54
N ASP A 143 -9.88 11.57 -25.30
CA ASP A 143 -11.28 11.11 -25.27
C ASP A 143 -11.49 9.64 -25.60
N LYS A 144 -10.60 9.07 -26.43
CA LYS A 144 -10.63 7.65 -26.83
C LYS A 144 -10.40 6.68 -25.67
N TRP A 145 -9.82 7.13 -24.56
CA TRP A 145 -9.50 6.30 -23.40
C TRP A 145 -10.43 6.55 -22.20
N ARG A 146 -11.46 7.38 -22.34
CA ARG A 146 -12.41 7.68 -21.25
C ARG A 146 -13.11 6.44 -20.70
N TRP A 147 -13.35 5.42 -21.53
CA TRP A 147 -13.92 4.15 -21.08
C TRP A 147 -13.05 3.47 -20.02
N LEU A 148 -11.71 3.58 -20.13
CA LEU A 148 -10.78 3.02 -19.18
C LEU A 148 -10.78 3.79 -17.85
N ALA A 149 -10.97 5.11 -17.90
CA ALA A 149 -11.14 5.94 -16.70
C ALA A 149 -12.38 5.52 -15.90
N VAL A 150 -13.50 5.25 -16.60
CA VAL A 150 -14.75 4.80 -15.98
C VAL A 150 -14.58 3.42 -15.34
N ILE A 151 -13.96 2.47 -16.07
CA ILE A 151 -13.66 1.14 -15.53
C ILE A 151 -12.76 1.25 -14.30
N PHE A 152 -11.71 2.08 -14.34
CA PHE A 152 -10.84 2.30 -13.19
C PHE A 152 -11.60 2.85 -12.00
N ALA A 153 -12.48 3.85 -12.20
CA ALA A 153 -13.27 4.43 -11.11
C ALA A 153 -14.19 3.40 -10.47
N ILE A 154 -14.87 2.56 -11.26
CA ILE A 154 -15.76 1.50 -10.75
C ILE A 154 -14.95 0.45 -9.98
N LEU A 155 -13.88 -0.09 -10.58
CA LEU A 155 -13.04 -1.10 -9.95
C LEU A 155 -12.35 -0.56 -8.69
N GLY A 156 -11.87 0.68 -8.73
CA GLY A 156 -11.28 1.38 -7.59
C GLY A 156 -12.27 1.57 -6.45
N ALA A 157 -13.51 1.96 -6.75
CA ALA A 157 -14.57 2.08 -5.75
C ALA A 157 -14.88 0.72 -5.09
N LEU A 158 -14.99 -0.35 -5.88
CA LEU A 158 -15.21 -1.71 -5.37
C LEU A 158 -14.01 -2.21 -4.54
N ALA A 159 -12.78 -1.96 -5.01
CA ALA A 159 -11.56 -2.34 -4.31
C ALA A 159 -11.40 -1.61 -2.96
N ALA A 160 -11.85 -0.34 -2.88
CA ALA A 160 -11.84 0.44 -1.66
C ALA A 160 -12.70 -0.20 -0.54
N PHE A 161 -13.84 -0.81 -0.87
CA PHE A 161 -14.63 -1.56 0.12
C PHE A 161 -13.93 -2.83 0.59
N GLY A 162 -13.25 -3.54 -0.31
CA GLY A 162 -12.51 -4.75 0.04
C GLY A 162 -11.28 -4.47 0.90
N ILE A 163 -10.24 -3.93 0.27
CA ILE A 163 -8.91 -3.75 0.88
C ILE A 163 -8.93 -2.60 1.90
N GLY A 164 -9.68 -1.53 1.62
CA GLY A 164 -9.72 -0.32 2.44
C GLY A 164 -10.68 -0.39 3.63
N ASN A 165 -11.68 -1.28 3.63
CA ASN A 165 -12.68 -1.33 4.69
C ASN A 165 -12.85 -2.74 5.29
N MET A 166 -13.41 -3.70 4.53
CA MET A 166 -13.85 -4.99 5.07
C MET A 166 -12.71 -5.80 5.68
N VAL A 167 -11.57 -5.91 4.98
CA VAL A 167 -10.41 -6.67 5.47
C VAL A 167 -9.82 -6.02 6.73
N GLN A 168 -9.70 -4.69 6.75
CA GLN A 168 -9.16 -3.95 7.90
C GLN A 168 -10.06 -4.10 9.12
N ALA A 169 -11.36 -3.87 8.95
CA ALA A 169 -12.34 -3.93 10.02
C ALA A 169 -12.47 -5.35 10.58
N ASN A 170 -12.44 -6.37 9.72
CA ASN A 170 -12.54 -7.76 10.14
C ASN A 170 -11.32 -8.19 10.99
N SER A 171 -10.10 -7.86 10.56
CA SER A 171 -8.90 -8.23 11.34
C SER A 171 -8.87 -7.57 12.71
N VAL A 172 -9.32 -6.31 12.84
CA VAL A 172 -9.42 -5.64 14.15
C VAL A 172 -10.48 -6.31 15.01
N ALA A 173 -11.67 -6.59 14.46
CA ALA A 173 -12.74 -7.25 15.20
C ALA A 173 -12.34 -8.64 15.70
N ASP A 174 -11.64 -9.42 14.86
CA ASP A 174 -11.15 -10.76 15.21
C ASP A 174 -10.06 -10.73 16.29
N ALA A 175 -9.10 -9.80 16.17
CA ALA A 175 -8.06 -9.62 17.17
C ALA A 175 -8.64 -9.20 18.53
N VAL A 176 -9.63 -8.30 18.53
CA VAL A 176 -10.30 -7.83 19.74
C VAL A 176 -11.14 -8.94 20.38
N ALA A 177 -11.88 -9.71 19.57
CA ALA A 177 -12.64 -10.85 20.06
C ALA A 177 -11.71 -11.91 20.69
N THR A 178 -10.61 -12.25 20.02
CA THR A 178 -9.68 -13.27 20.51
C THR A 178 -8.93 -12.86 21.78
N LYS A 179 -8.60 -11.58 21.93
CA LYS A 179 -7.78 -11.09 23.06
C LYS A 179 -8.60 -10.62 24.25
N PHE A 180 -9.79 -10.08 24.01
CA PHE A 180 -10.61 -9.41 25.03
C PHE A 180 -12.01 -10.03 25.19
N ASP A 181 -12.33 -11.09 24.44
CA ASP A 181 -13.64 -11.76 24.44
C ASP A 181 -14.82 -10.83 24.12
N ILE A 182 -14.55 -9.74 23.40
CA ILE A 182 -15.56 -8.77 22.97
C ILE A 182 -16.18 -9.23 21.65
N PRO A 183 -17.52 -9.37 21.56
CA PRO A 183 -18.19 -9.76 20.33
C PRO A 183 -17.87 -8.84 19.14
N THR A 184 -17.61 -9.43 17.98
CA THR A 184 -17.19 -8.71 16.75
C THR A 184 -18.15 -7.59 16.33
N TRP A 185 -19.46 -7.75 16.57
CA TRP A 185 -20.46 -6.74 16.24
C TRP A 185 -20.32 -5.46 17.09
N GLN A 186 -19.87 -5.58 18.36
CA GLN A 186 -19.65 -4.43 19.23
C GLN A 186 -18.44 -3.61 18.75
N THR A 187 -17.35 -4.30 18.42
CA THR A 187 -16.17 -3.68 17.80
C THR A 187 -16.52 -3.01 16.47
N GLY A 188 -17.37 -3.66 15.66
CA GLY A 188 -17.87 -3.10 14.40
C GLY A 188 -18.62 -1.78 14.59
N ILE A 189 -19.60 -1.73 15.51
CA ILE A 189 -20.36 -0.51 15.81
C ILE A 189 -19.44 0.61 16.26
N LEU A 190 -18.50 0.31 17.18
CA LEU A 190 -17.55 1.30 17.66
C LEU A 190 -16.70 1.87 16.51
N MET A 191 -16.17 1.01 15.64
CA MET A 191 -15.40 1.45 14.48
C MET A 191 -16.24 2.26 13.49
N THR A 192 -17.51 1.90 13.26
CA THR A 192 -18.41 2.68 12.41
C THR A 192 -18.61 4.10 12.96
N ILE A 193 -18.83 4.24 14.27
CA ILE A 193 -19.01 5.54 14.91
C ILE A 193 -17.72 6.38 14.79
N LEU A 194 -16.57 5.80 15.13
CA LEU A 194 -15.29 6.50 15.09
C LEU A 194 -14.89 6.88 13.66
N ALA A 195 -15.01 5.97 12.70
CA ALA A 195 -14.72 6.25 11.29
C ALA A 195 -15.69 7.29 10.72
N GLY A 196 -16.98 7.19 11.04
CA GLY A 196 -18.00 8.16 10.64
C GLY A 196 -17.68 9.58 11.13
N ALA A 197 -17.27 9.72 12.39
CA ALA A 197 -16.91 11.02 12.97
C ALA A 197 -15.76 11.74 12.22
N VAL A 198 -14.84 10.95 11.64
CA VAL A 198 -13.70 11.45 10.86
C VAL A 198 -14.10 11.72 9.40
N ILE A 199 -14.69 10.73 8.74
CA ILE A 199 -14.99 10.76 7.29
C ILE A 199 -16.03 11.83 6.95
N LEU A 200 -17.07 11.98 7.78
CA LEU A 200 -18.13 12.99 7.55
C LEU A 200 -17.62 14.44 7.61
N GLY A 201 -16.40 14.67 8.13
CA GLY A 201 -15.77 15.99 8.13
C GLY A 201 -14.98 16.34 6.86
N GLY A 202 -14.95 15.48 5.85
CA GLY A 202 -14.23 15.70 4.59
C GLY A 202 -12.70 15.58 4.70
N ILE A 203 -12.00 15.89 3.60
CA ILE A 203 -10.56 15.66 3.46
C ILE A 203 -9.72 16.40 4.50
N GLY A 204 -10.11 17.62 4.88
CA GLY A 204 -9.42 18.39 5.92
C GLY A 204 -9.44 17.71 7.28
N ARG A 205 -10.58 17.11 7.69
CA ARG A 205 -10.66 16.37 8.96
C ARG A 205 -9.90 15.05 8.90
N ILE A 206 -9.99 14.32 7.78
CA ILE A 206 -9.23 13.09 7.56
C ILE A 206 -7.74 13.37 7.71
N ALA A 207 -7.23 14.40 7.02
CA ALA A 207 -5.85 14.82 7.08
C ALA A 207 -5.40 15.28 8.48
N ALA A 208 -6.26 16.00 9.21
CA ALA A 208 -5.97 16.44 10.57
C ALA A 208 -5.85 15.27 11.56
N VAL A 209 -6.68 14.22 11.39
CA VAL A 209 -6.61 13.00 12.22
C VAL A 209 -5.40 12.16 11.81
N ALA A 210 -5.21 11.91 10.51
CA ALA A 210 -4.08 11.13 10.00
C ALA A 210 -2.74 11.73 10.43
N SER A 211 -2.56 13.05 10.29
CA SER A 211 -1.32 13.74 10.68
C SER A 211 -0.93 13.60 12.16
N LYS A 212 -1.86 13.22 13.03
CA LYS A 212 -1.57 12.90 14.44
C LYS A 212 -1.46 11.40 14.68
N LEU A 213 -2.38 10.62 14.12
CA LEU A 213 -2.51 9.20 14.41
C LEU A 213 -1.39 8.39 13.74
N VAL A 214 -1.06 8.64 12.47
CA VAL A 214 -0.06 7.80 11.78
C VAL A 214 1.37 7.98 12.30
N PRO A 215 1.85 9.18 12.65
CA PRO A 215 3.15 9.30 13.31
C PRO A 215 3.19 8.54 14.64
N PHE A 216 2.13 8.62 15.44
CA PHE A 216 2.04 7.91 16.71
C PHE A 216 2.07 6.39 16.50
N MET A 217 1.26 5.85 15.58
CA MET A 217 1.21 4.41 15.31
C MET A 217 2.53 3.89 14.73
N ALA A 218 3.19 4.67 13.86
CA ALA A 218 4.48 4.33 13.29
C ALA A 218 5.57 4.27 14.36
N VAL A 219 5.64 5.27 15.24
CA VAL A 219 6.61 5.30 16.35
C VAL A 219 6.36 4.13 17.30
N ALA A 220 5.11 3.84 17.68
CA ALA A 220 4.78 2.73 18.55
C ALA A 220 5.21 1.38 17.93
N TYR A 221 4.86 1.15 16.66
CA TYR A 221 5.22 -0.07 15.95
C TYR A 221 6.73 -0.25 15.79
N ILE A 222 7.43 0.79 15.32
CA ILE A 222 8.88 0.76 15.12
C ILE A 222 9.61 0.60 16.46
N SER A 223 9.14 1.25 17.53
CA SER A 223 9.76 1.10 18.86
C SER A 223 9.63 -0.32 19.39
N GLY A 224 8.45 -0.95 19.22
CA GLY A 224 8.25 -2.36 19.57
C GLY A 224 9.12 -3.31 18.75
N ALA A 225 9.21 -3.08 17.44
CA ALA A 225 10.08 -3.88 16.56
C ALA A 225 11.56 -3.71 16.93
N LEU A 226 12.01 -2.48 17.18
CA LEU A 226 13.38 -2.19 17.60
C LEU A 226 13.69 -2.82 18.96
N PHE A 227 12.76 -2.82 19.91
CA PHE A 227 12.92 -3.50 21.19
C PHE A 227 13.22 -4.99 21.00
N VAL A 228 12.47 -5.68 20.12
CA VAL A 228 12.71 -7.09 19.79
C VAL A 228 14.06 -7.27 19.09
N ILE A 229 14.37 -6.44 18.09
CA ILE A 229 15.65 -6.52 17.37
C ILE A 229 16.84 -6.32 18.33
N VAL A 230 16.75 -5.34 19.22
CA VAL A 230 17.78 -5.05 20.23
C VAL A 230 17.95 -6.20 21.22
N SER A 231 16.84 -6.83 21.62
CA SER A 231 16.85 -7.99 22.54
C SER A 231 17.48 -9.25 21.94
N TYR A 232 17.52 -9.35 20.60
CA TYR A 232 18.07 -10.50 19.86
C TYR A 232 19.11 -10.07 18.82
N LEU A 233 19.93 -9.07 19.15
CA LEU A 233 20.93 -8.48 18.22
C LEU A 233 21.90 -9.51 17.65
N ASP A 234 22.27 -10.49 18.45
CA ASP A 234 23.14 -11.61 18.09
C ASP A 234 22.56 -12.48 16.96
N GLN A 235 21.23 -12.54 16.85
CA GLN A 235 20.53 -13.33 15.84
C GLN A 235 20.27 -12.57 14.53
N VAL A 236 20.39 -11.23 14.55
CA VAL A 236 20.12 -10.38 13.38
C VAL A 236 20.97 -10.75 12.16
N PRO A 237 22.29 -10.99 12.26
CA PRO A 237 23.09 -11.41 11.11
C PRO A 237 22.60 -12.72 10.49
N ASN A 238 22.23 -13.70 11.33
CA ASN A 238 21.70 -14.99 10.88
C ASN A 238 20.35 -14.83 10.20
N ALA A 239 19.47 -13.97 10.72
CA ALA A 239 18.17 -13.68 10.11
C ALA A 239 18.33 -13.01 8.72
N LEU A 240 19.23 -12.05 8.58
CA LEU A 240 19.52 -11.41 7.29
C LEU A 240 20.12 -12.40 6.29
N PHE A 241 21.05 -13.24 6.73
CA PHE A 241 21.61 -14.30 5.90
C PHE A 241 20.51 -15.27 5.47
N LEU A 242 19.62 -15.69 6.37
CA LEU A 242 18.51 -16.57 6.06
C LEU A 242 17.56 -15.96 5.02
N ILE A 243 17.22 -14.66 5.13
CA ILE A 243 16.39 -13.95 4.15
C ILE A 243 17.04 -13.98 2.77
N VAL A 244 18.32 -13.61 2.67
CA VAL A 244 19.00 -13.52 1.37
C VAL A 244 19.26 -14.90 0.78
N SER A 245 19.81 -15.85 1.55
CA SER A 245 20.07 -17.21 1.08
C SER A 245 18.79 -17.94 0.65
N SER A 246 17.69 -17.79 1.40
CA SER A 246 16.39 -18.38 1.04
C SER A 246 15.78 -17.76 -0.21
N ALA A 247 16.16 -16.52 -0.56
CA ALA A 247 15.68 -15.86 -1.76
C ALA A 247 16.29 -16.44 -3.06
N PHE A 248 17.45 -17.12 -2.95
CA PHE A 248 18.27 -17.55 -4.08
C PHE A 248 18.66 -19.05 -4.09
N THR A 249 18.13 -19.89 -3.20
CA THR A 249 18.54 -21.32 -3.09
C THR A 249 18.08 -22.19 -4.29
N GLU A 250 18.72 -23.33 -4.59
CA GLU A 250 18.44 -24.14 -5.79
C GLU A 250 17.06 -24.85 -5.83
N THR A 251 16.38 -25.05 -4.70
CA THR A 251 14.93 -25.39 -4.68
C THR A 251 14.05 -24.26 -5.24
N ALA A 252 14.63 -23.07 -5.39
CA ALA A 252 14.10 -21.92 -6.09
C ALA A 252 14.50 -21.94 -7.60
N ALA A 253 15.56 -22.63 -8.00
CA ALA A 253 15.98 -22.73 -9.41
C ALA A 253 15.08 -23.67 -10.26
N THR A 254 14.36 -24.61 -9.62
CA THR A 254 13.35 -25.46 -10.28
C THR A 254 11.96 -24.81 -10.37
N GLY A 255 11.89 -23.48 -10.53
CA GLY A 255 10.72 -22.73 -11.03
C GLY A 255 9.42 -22.71 -10.19
N GLY A 256 9.08 -23.78 -9.46
CA GLY A 256 7.82 -23.93 -8.74
C GLY A 256 7.78 -23.20 -7.40
N PHE A 257 8.87 -23.23 -6.63
CA PHE A 257 8.92 -22.62 -5.30
C PHE A 257 9.51 -21.20 -5.28
N ALA A 258 10.51 -20.88 -6.12
CA ALA A 258 10.91 -19.47 -6.35
C ALA A 258 9.75 -18.67 -6.91
N GLY A 259 9.07 -19.23 -7.92
CA GLY A 259 7.89 -18.65 -8.52
C GLY A 259 6.86 -18.34 -7.44
N ALA A 260 6.56 -19.30 -6.55
CA ALA A 260 5.63 -19.10 -5.44
C ALA A 260 6.11 -18.06 -4.43
N ALA A 261 7.36 -18.09 -3.97
CA ALA A 261 7.88 -17.13 -2.99
C ALA A 261 7.92 -15.70 -3.54
N VAL A 262 8.40 -15.53 -4.77
CA VAL A 262 8.41 -14.26 -5.52
C VAL A 262 6.97 -13.81 -5.79
N TRP A 263 6.10 -14.71 -6.21
CA TRP A 263 4.69 -14.43 -6.49
C TRP A 263 3.94 -13.97 -5.23
N VAL A 264 4.09 -14.70 -4.12
CA VAL A 264 3.55 -14.32 -2.81
C VAL A 264 4.13 -12.98 -2.37
N ALA A 265 5.45 -12.79 -2.50
CA ALA A 265 6.12 -11.55 -2.11
C ALA A 265 5.68 -10.33 -2.94
N ILE A 266 5.59 -10.43 -4.26
CA ILE A 266 5.09 -9.32 -5.09
C ILE A 266 3.61 -9.09 -4.81
N ARG A 267 2.82 -10.16 -4.63
CA ARG A 267 1.39 -10.04 -4.31
C ARG A 267 1.19 -9.28 -3.00
N PHE A 268 1.85 -9.67 -1.91
CA PHE A 268 1.72 -9.00 -0.61
C PHE A 268 2.59 -7.74 -0.45
N GLY A 269 3.57 -7.53 -1.33
CA GLY A 269 4.41 -6.33 -1.35
C GLY A 269 3.79 -5.18 -2.15
N VAL A 270 2.96 -5.50 -3.15
CA VAL A 270 2.23 -4.52 -3.97
C VAL A 270 0.79 -4.31 -3.49
N ALA A 271 0.13 -5.35 -2.96
CA ALA A 271 -1.21 -5.24 -2.38
C ALA A 271 -1.20 -4.57 -1.00
#